data_AF-A0A7V9JI24-F1
#
_entry.id   AF-A0A7V9JI24-F1
#
_cell.length_a   1.000
_cell.length_b   1.000
_cell.length_c   1.000
_cell.angle_alpha   90.00
_cell.angle_beta   90.00
_cell.angle_gamma   90.00
#
_symmetry.space_group_name_H-M   'P 1'
#
loop_
_entity.id
_entity.type
_entity.pdbx_description
1 polymer ?
#
loop_
_entity_poly.entity_id
_entity_poly.type
_entity_poly.pdbx_seq_one_letter_code
_entity_poly.pdbx_strand_id
1 'polypeptide(L)'
;MDELGVHPYPRSDRDSALAGDRWPRAGIVNLARIKQALWNAFAGTGQPTVEQGLRLRIDELGWQAAVPASSRSAYFGRETSLVTSEKAQAANYTKLIELAACDASISALYLLHLKDDPDLERFQSGLLRADGSARPALASVRKSIARARRAAPAIGSRGGMPRA
;
A
#
# COMPACT_ATOMS: atom_id res chain seq x y z
N MET A 1 15.72 12.08 -11.24
CA MET A 1 14.44 11.42 -10.89
C MET A 1 13.83 12.15 -9.71
N ASP A 2 12.52 12.42 -9.72
CA ASP A 2 11.84 13.10 -8.61
C ASP A 2 11.40 12.13 -7.51
N GLU A 3 10.77 11.01 -7.89
CA GLU A 3 10.35 9.91 -7.00
C GLU A 3 10.42 8.57 -7.74
N LEU A 4 10.52 7.45 -6.99
CA LEU A 4 10.37 6.10 -7.52
C LEU A 4 8.95 5.56 -7.20
N GLY A 5 8.18 5.20 -8.22
CA GLY A 5 6.95 4.40 -8.07
C GLY A 5 7.27 2.91 -7.83
N VAL A 6 6.60 2.28 -6.87
CA VAL A 6 6.73 0.85 -6.56
C VAL A 6 5.38 0.20 -6.25
N HIS A 7 5.21 -1.03 -6.74
CA HIS A 7 4.03 -1.88 -6.52
C HIS A 7 4.40 -3.09 -5.65
N PRO A 8 4.61 -2.95 -4.33
CA PRO A 8 5.14 -4.00 -3.48
C PRO A 8 4.06 -5.00 -3.05
N TYR A 9 3.40 -5.63 -4.03
CA TYR A 9 2.35 -6.60 -3.81
C TYR A 9 2.81 -7.77 -2.93
N PRO A 10 1.94 -8.29 -2.04
CA PRO A 10 2.20 -9.55 -1.38
C PRO A 10 2.25 -10.69 -2.41
N ARG A 11 2.79 -11.84 -2.01
CA ARG A 11 2.82 -13.02 -2.89
C ARG A 11 1.43 -13.57 -3.20
N SER A 12 0.50 -13.40 -2.28
CA SER A 12 -0.90 -13.80 -2.40
C SER A 12 -1.77 -12.80 -1.63
N ASP A 13 -3.02 -12.60 -2.06
CA ASP A 13 -4.01 -11.83 -1.30
C ASP A 13 -4.33 -12.45 0.07
N ARG A 14 -4.01 -13.73 0.29
CA ARG A 14 -4.15 -14.35 1.62
C ARG A 14 -3.05 -13.96 2.59
N ASP A 15 -1.94 -13.43 2.10
CA ASP A 15 -0.84 -12.99 2.95
C ASP A 15 -1.18 -11.64 3.60
N SER A 16 -0.78 -11.47 4.85
CA SER A 16 -0.90 -10.18 5.52
C SER A 16 0.07 -9.16 4.93
N ALA A 17 -0.21 -7.87 5.11
CA ALA A 17 0.72 -6.80 4.78
C ALA A 17 2.10 -6.94 5.46
N LEU A 18 2.20 -7.74 6.53
CA LEU A 18 3.42 -7.99 7.28
C LEU A 18 4.21 -9.22 6.82
N ALA A 19 3.67 -10.02 5.91
CA ALA A 19 4.32 -11.26 5.47
C ALA A 19 5.64 -10.97 4.72
N GLY A 20 5.72 -9.84 4.02
CA GLY A 20 6.80 -9.55 3.10
C GLY A 20 6.86 -10.55 1.94
N ASP A 21 8.02 -10.66 1.30
CA ASP A 21 8.28 -11.66 0.27
C ASP A 21 9.71 -12.21 0.37
N ARG A 22 9.95 -13.32 -0.34
CA ARG A 22 11.24 -13.97 -0.43
C ARG A 22 12.12 -13.24 -1.44
N TRP A 23 13.42 -13.19 -1.17
CA TRP A 23 14.41 -12.70 -2.13
C TRP A 23 14.26 -13.44 -3.48
N PRO A 24 14.37 -12.74 -4.63
CA PRO A 24 14.72 -11.32 -4.80
C PRO A 24 13.53 -10.35 -4.77
N ARG A 25 12.32 -10.80 -4.42
CA ARG A 25 11.14 -9.94 -4.36
C ARG A 25 11.04 -9.18 -3.03
N ALA A 26 10.18 -8.16 -3.00
CA ALA A 26 9.96 -7.30 -1.86
C ALA A 26 8.48 -6.92 -1.74
N GLY A 27 7.90 -7.18 -0.57
CA GLY A 27 6.63 -6.57 -0.17
C GLY A 27 6.87 -5.27 0.61
N ILE A 28 5.80 -4.65 1.12
CA ILE A 28 5.87 -3.36 1.82
C ILE A 28 6.82 -3.37 3.04
N VAL A 29 6.94 -4.48 3.76
CA VAL A 29 7.88 -4.60 4.89
C VAL A 29 9.33 -4.86 4.46
N ASN A 30 9.59 -5.08 3.16
CA ASN A 30 10.93 -5.31 2.62
C ASN A 30 11.46 -4.11 1.81
N LEU A 31 10.90 -2.91 1.97
CA LEU A 31 11.34 -1.72 1.22
C LEU A 31 12.83 -1.42 1.39
N ALA A 32 13.46 -1.82 2.50
CA ALA A 32 14.92 -1.73 2.66
C ALA A 32 15.69 -2.39 1.50
N ARG A 33 15.18 -3.49 0.93
CA ARG A 33 15.79 -4.15 -0.25
C ARG A 33 15.71 -3.27 -1.49
N ILE A 34 14.58 -2.60 -1.71
CA ILE A 34 14.39 -1.68 -2.84
C ILE A 34 15.28 -0.45 -2.67
N LYS A 35 15.32 0.13 -1.47
CA LYS A 35 16.19 1.28 -1.14
C LYS A 35 17.67 0.94 -1.35
N GLN A 36 18.09 -0.26 -0.93
CA GLN A 36 19.46 -0.74 -1.17
C GLN A 36 19.74 -0.94 -2.66
N ALA A 37 18.80 -1.50 -3.43
CA ALA A 37 18.97 -1.68 -4.87
C ALA A 37 19.10 -0.34 -5.60
N LEU A 38 18.29 0.66 -5.22
CA LEU A 38 18.42 2.03 -5.71
C LEU A 38 19.79 2.64 -5.39
N TRP A 39 20.25 2.49 -4.14
CA TRP A 39 21.56 2.98 -3.74
C TRP A 39 22.67 2.30 -4.55
N ASN A 40 22.66 0.98 -4.67
CA ASN A 40 23.66 0.23 -5.42
C ASN A 40 23.72 0.66 -6.90
N ALA A 41 22.57 1.02 -7.49
CA ALA A 41 22.48 1.44 -8.88
C ALA A 41 22.95 2.88 -9.12
N PHE A 42 22.72 3.79 -8.16
CA PHE A 42 22.85 5.23 -8.39
C PHE A 42 23.90 5.93 -7.50
N ALA A 43 24.45 5.29 -6.48
CA ALA A 43 25.51 5.86 -5.66
C ALA A 43 26.73 6.21 -6.52
N GLY A 44 27.21 7.45 -6.41
CA GLY A 44 28.31 7.98 -7.23
C GLY A 44 27.89 8.42 -8.64
N THR A 45 26.60 8.35 -8.99
CA THR A 45 26.06 8.88 -10.24
C THR A 45 25.38 10.24 -10.02
N GLY A 46 24.90 10.89 -11.09
CA GLY A 46 24.11 12.11 -11.00
C GLY A 46 22.63 11.89 -10.62
N GLN A 47 22.16 10.65 -10.49
CA GLN A 47 20.79 10.38 -10.03
C GLN A 47 20.73 10.39 -8.49
N PRO A 48 19.69 11.00 -7.89
CA PRO A 48 19.56 11.04 -6.45
C PRO A 48 19.26 9.65 -5.88
N THR A 49 19.83 9.34 -4.72
CA THR A 49 19.49 8.18 -3.90
C THR A 49 18.50 8.53 -2.80
N VAL A 50 17.98 7.53 -2.09
CA VAL A 50 17.10 7.74 -0.92
C VAL A 50 17.80 8.53 0.18
N GLU A 51 19.13 8.35 0.34
CA GLU A 51 19.95 9.12 1.30
C GLU A 51 20.07 10.59 0.90
N GLN A 52 19.93 10.89 -0.38
CA GLN A 52 19.94 12.25 -0.94
C GLN A 52 18.53 12.85 -1.07
N GLY A 53 17.51 12.19 -0.54
CA GLY A 53 16.13 12.68 -0.50
C GLY A 53 15.21 12.15 -1.59
N LEU A 54 15.64 11.19 -2.42
CA LEU A 54 14.71 10.50 -3.33
C LEU A 54 13.63 9.78 -2.51
N ARG A 55 12.35 10.08 -2.80
CA ARG A 55 11.21 9.45 -2.13
C ARG A 55 10.61 8.33 -2.96
N LEU A 56 9.93 7.42 -2.28
CA LEU A 56 9.18 6.31 -2.85
C LEU A 56 7.70 6.66 -2.84
N ARG A 57 7.02 6.36 -3.94
CA ARG A 57 5.57 6.37 -4.04
C ARG A 57 5.09 4.94 -4.08
N ILE A 58 4.27 4.54 -3.13
CA ILE A 58 3.53 3.27 -3.24
C ILE A 58 2.35 3.58 -4.17
N ASP A 59 2.58 3.54 -5.48
CA ASP A 59 1.64 3.98 -6.51
C ASP A 59 0.57 2.94 -6.85
N GLU A 60 0.74 1.70 -6.39
CA GLU A 60 -0.28 0.67 -6.47
C GLU A 60 -0.12 -0.39 -5.38
N LEU A 61 -1.17 -0.60 -4.57
CA LEU A 61 -1.27 -1.77 -3.71
C LEU A 61 -2.73 -2.10 -3.36
N GLY A 62 -3.06 -3.39 -3.34
CA GLY A 62 -4.42 -3.85 -3.04
C GLY A 62 -4.46 -5.27 -2.51
N TRP A 63 -5.61 -5.66 -1.94
CA TRP A 63 -5.91 -7.03 -1.55
C TRP A 63 -7.26 -7.43 -2.13
N GLN A 64 -7.30 -8.43 -3.01
CA GLN A 64 -8.53 -8.96 -3.58
C GLN A 64 -9.35 -9.66 -2.51
N ALA A 65 -10.56 -9.16 -2.25
CA ALA A 65 -11.47 -9.73 -1.27
C ALA A 65 -12.66 -10.40 -1.95
N ALA A 66 -13.04 -11.57 -1.43
CA ALA A 66 -14.21 -12.30 -1.88
C ALA A 66 -15.47 -11.40 -1.91
N VAL A 67 -16.30 -11.61 -2.93
CA VAL A 67 -17.57 -10.91 -3.07
C VAL A 67 -18.65 -11.59 -2.22
N PRO A 68 -19.32 -10.87 -1.29
CA PRO A 68 -20.41 -11.45 -0.51
C PRO A 68 -21.62 -11.78 -1.38
N ALA A 69 -22.39 -12.80 -0.99
CA ALA A 69 -23.57 -13.26 -1.73
C ALA A 69 -24.57 -12.12 -2.03
N SER A 70 -24.74 -11.18 -1.11
CA SER A 70 -25.63 -10.02 -1.24
C SER A 70 -25.26 -9.07 -2.38
N SER A 71 -24.01 -9.08 -2.85
CA SER A 71 -23.51 -8.18 -3.90
C SER A 71 -23.17 -8.90 -5.19
N ARG A 72 -23.28 -10.24 -5.26
CA ARG A 72 -22.86 -11.05 -6.41
C ARG A 72 -23.51 -10.63 -7.74
N SER A 73 -24.75 -10.13 -7.72
CA SER A 73 -25.45 -9.69 -8.93
C SER A 73 -24.77 -8.53 -9.66
N ALA A 74 -23.87 -7.80 -8.99
CA ALA A 74 -23.08 -6.73 -9.60
C ALA A 74 -21.77 -7.20 -10.24
N TYR A 75 -21.49 -8.51 -10.25
CA TYR A 75 -20.26 -9.09 -10.75
C TYR A 75 -20.54 -10.19 -11.78
N PHE A 76 -19.55 -10.44 -12.63
CA PHE A 76 -19.57 -11.51 -13.62
C PHE A 76 -18.17 -12.14 -13.75
N GLY A 77 -18.05 -13.26 -14.45
CA GLY A 77 -16.79 -13.99 -14.58
C GLY A 77 -16.50 -14.89 -13.36
N ARG A 78 -15.22 -15.22 -13.15
CA ARG A 78 -14.77 -16.05 -12.02
C ARG A 78 -13.39 -15.61 -11.56
N GLU A 79 -13.14 -15.64 -10.25
CA GLU A 79 -11.83 -15.31 -9.71
C GLU A 79 -10.74 -16.27 -10.24
N THR A 80 -9.61 -15.70 -10.64
CA THR A 80 -8.45 -16.43 -11.16
C THR A 80 -7.38 -16.71 -10.09
N SER A 81 -7.53 -16.11 -8.90
CA SER A 81 -6.57 -16.18 -7.79
C SER A 81 -7.25 -16.43 -6.45
N LEU A 82 -6.46 -16.87 -5.47
CA LEU A 82 -6.93 -17.05 -4.10
C LEU A 82 -7.22 -15.69 -3.46
N VAL A 83 -8.49 -15.42 -3.18
CA VAL A 83 -8.95 -14.19 -2.53
C VAL A 83 -8.85 -14.24 -1.00
N THR A 84 -8.86 -13.06 -0.40
CA THR A 84 -8.96 -12.86 1.05
C THR A 84 -10.39 -12.56 1.51
N SER A 85 -10.56 -12.39 2.82
CA SER A 85 -11.82 -11.88 3.39
C SER A 85 -11.82 -10.36 3.48
N GLU A 86 -13.00 -9.73 3.45
CA GLU A 86 -13.11 -8.27 3.66
C GLU A 86 -12.55 -7.81 5.01
N LYS A 87 -12.64 -8.67 6.05
CA LYS A 87 -12.03 -8.40 7.36
C LYS A 87 -10.51 -8.34 7.26
N ALA A 88 -9.90 -9.29 6.55
CA ALA A 88 -8.46 -9.33 6.34
C ALA A 88 -7.99 -8.15 5.46
N GLN A 89 -8.73 -7.82 4.40
CA GLN A 89 -8.48 -6.64 3.57
C GLN A 89 -8.46 -5.35 4.42
N ALA A 90 -9.48 -5.15 5.27
CA ALA A 90 -9.54 -3.99 6.15
C ALA A 90 -8.36 -3.91 7.14
N ALA A 91 -7.90 -5.06 7.67
CA ALA A 91 -6.73 -5.15 8.53
C ALA A 91 -5.43 -4.83 7.77
N ASN A 92 -5.28 -5.35 6.54
CA ASN A 92 -4.12 -5.11 5.69
C ASN A 92 -4.01 -3.63 5.30
N TYR A 93 -5.10 -2.97 4.91
CA TYR A 93 -5.07 -1.54 4.63
C TYR A 93 -4.80 -0.67 5.85
N THR A 94 -5.31 -1.05 7.03
CA THR A 94 -4.93 -0.38 8.28
C THR A 94 -3.43 -0.46 8.47
N LYS A 95 -2.85 -1.67 8.36
CA LYS A 95 -1.42 -1.86 8.60
C LYS A 95 -0.55 -1.18 7.55
N LEU A 96 -0.98 -1.19 6.30
CA LEU A 96 -0.30 -0.51 5.21
C LEU A 96 -0.21 1.00 5.45
N ILE A 97 -1.29 1.64 5.87
CA ILE A 97 -1.30 3.08 6.18
C ILE A 97 -0.38 3.38 7.37
N GLU A 98 -0.36 2.53 8.41
CA GLU A 98 0.56 2.67 9.53
C GLU A 98 2.02 2.58 9.09
N LEU A 99 2.37 1.56 8.30
CA LEU A 99 3.74 1.39 7.79
C LEU A 99 4.16 2.57 6.91
N ALA A 100 3.28 3.01 6.02
CA ALA A 100 3.53 4.15 5.14
C ALA A 100 3.72 5.45 5.92
N ALA A 101 2.93 5.68 6.97
CA ALA A 101 3.05 6.87 7.81
C ALA A 101 4.33 6.87 8.67
N CYS A 102 4.90 5.71 8.99
CA CYS A 102 6.13 5.59 9.78
C CYS A 102 7.43 5.69 8.96
N ASP A 103 7.36 5.61 7.63
CA ASP A 103 8.53 5.66 6.76
C ASP A 103 8.60 7.00 6.02
N ALA A 104 9.48 7.90 6.48
CA ALA A 104 9.61 9.25 5.92
C ALA A 104 10.03 9.27 4.44
N SER A 105 10.62 8.18 3.93
CA SER A 105 10.96 8.08 2.51
C SER A 105 9.74 7.83 1.63
N ILE A 106 8.58 7.48 2.18
CA ILE A 106 7.34 7.32 1.41
C ILE A 106 6.65 8.68 1.25
N SER A 107 6.36 9.06 0.01
CA SER A 107 5.67 10.31 -0.35
C SER A 107 4.16 10.16 -0.37
N ALA A 108 3.68 9.04 -0.89
CA ALA A 108 2.26 8.77 -1.03
C ALA A 108 1.99 7.26 -1.10
N LEU A 109 0.74 6.92 -0.79
CA LEU A 109 0.18 5.58 -0.84
C LEU A 109 -1.13 5.60 -1.64
N TYR A 110 -1.20 4.78 -2.68
CA TYR A 110 -2.35 4.62 -3.56
C TYR A 110 -2.92 3.21 -3.38
N LEU A 111 -4.17 3.16 -2.91
CA LEU A 111 -4.93 1.93 -2.84
C LEU A 111 -5.59 1.68 -4.19
N LEU A 112 -5.26 0.54 -4.79
CA LEU A 112 -5.91 0.08 -5.99
C LEU A 112 -6.98 -0.93 -5.56
N HIS A 113 -8.29 -0.74 -5.77
CA HIS A 113 -9.03 0.39 -6.38
C HIS A 113 -9.81 1.21 -5.33
N LEU A 114 -10.47 2.29 -5.78
CA LEU A 114 -11.57 2.90 -5.01
C LEU A 114 -12.84 2.03 -5.05
N LYS A 115 -13.19 1.51 -6.23
CA LYS A 115 -14.35 0.68 -6.50
C LYS A 115 -13.90 -0.58 -7.23
N ASP A 116 -14.45 -1.73 -6.86
CA ASP A 116 -14.15 -3.01 -7.51
C ASP A 116 -14.43 -2.98 -9.00
N ASP A 117 -13.62 -3.73 -9.75
CA ASP A 117 -13.98 -4.17 -11.09
C ASP A 117 -15.10 -5.23 -11.00
N PRO A 118 -16.22 -5.08 -11.73
CA PRO A 118 -17.28 -6.08 -11.78
C PRO A 118 -16.85 -7.40 -12.44
N ASP A 119 -15.80 -7.39 -13.27
CA ASP A 119 -15.22 -8.60 -13.87
C ASP A 119 -14.33 -9.31 -12.84
N LEU A 120 -14.74 -10.51 -12.39
CA LEU A 120 -14.01 -11.32 -11.41
C LEU A 120 -12.66 -11.84 -11.93
N GLU A 121 -12.40 -11.78 -13.24
CA GLU A 121 -11.06 -12.05 -13.79
C GLU A 121 -10.08 -10.88 -13.57
N ARG A 122 -10.60 -9.72 -13.14
CA ARG A 122 -9.83 -8.51 -12.78
C ARG A 122 -9.63 -8.46 -11.27
N PHE A 123 -9.84 -7.30 -10.63
CA PHE A 123 -9.39 -7.06 -9.27
C PHE A 123 -10.47 -6.46 -8.36
N GLN A 124 -10.84 -7.22 -7.33
CA GLN A 124 -11.87 -6.86 -6.34
C GLN A 124 -11.24 -6.38 -5.02
N SER A 125 -10.45 -5.32 -5.12
CA SER A 125 -9.72 -4.70 -4.01
C SER A 125 -10.29 -3.33 -3.59
N GLY A 126 -11.36 -2.88 -4.22
CA GLY A 126 -12.05 -1.62 -3.98
C GLY A 126 -12.41 -1.39 -2.52
N LEU A 127 -12.43 -0.12 -2.09
CA LEU A 127 -13.10 0.26 -0.84
C LEU A 127 -14.64 0.21 -0.99
N LEU A 128 -15.12 0.30 -2.22
CA LEU A 128 -16.51 0.11 -2.64
C LEU A 128 -16.60 -1.16 -3.49
N ARG A 129 -17.70 -1.89 -3.32
CA ARG A 129 -18.08 -3.00 -4.19
C ARG A 129 -18.58 -2.48 -5.55
N ALA A 130 -18.72 -3.36 -6.54
CA ALA A 130 -19.23 -3.02 -7.86
C ALA A 130 -20.67 -2.42 -7.83
N ASP A 131 -21.49 -2.81 -6.86
CA ASP A 131 -22.82 -2.23 -6.58
C ASP A 131 -22.77 -0.86 -5.88
N GLY A 132 -21.58 -0.37 -5.51
CA GLY A 132 -21.37 0.88 -4.78
C GLY A 132 -21.47 0.74 -3.26
N SER A 133 -21.83 -0.43 -2.73
CA SER A 133 -21.87 -0.66 -1.28
C SER A 133 -20.47 -0.60 -0.68
N ALA A 134 -20.36 -0.04 0.52
CA ALA A 134 -19.08 0.10 1.19
C ALA A 134 -18.57 -1.25 1.72
N ARG A 135 -17.27 -1.51 1.57
CA ARG A 135 -16.56 -2.57 2.31
C ARG A 135 -16.18 -2.06 3.71
N PRO A 136 -16.01 -2.97 4.71
CA PRO A 136 -15.46 -2.61 6.02
C PRO A 136 -14.14 -1.82 5.94
N ALA A 137 -13.35 -2.10 4.92
CA ALA A 137 -12.10 -1.42 4.60
C ALA A 137 -12.24 0.11 4.47
N LEU A 138 -13.36 0.63 3.93
CA LEU A 138 -13.56 2.07 3.77
C LEU A 138 -13.50 2.82 5.11
N ALA A 139 -14.18 2.29 6.13
CA ALA A 139 -14.18 2.87 7.47
C ALA A 139 -12.78 2.77 8.12
N SER A 140 -12.12 1.62 7.98
CA SER A 140 -10.78 1.38 8.51
C SER A 140 -9.74 2.32 7.89
N VAL A 141 -9.79 2.53 6.57
CA VAL A 141 -8.89 3.47 5.86
C VAL A 141 -9.09 4.89 6.35
N ARG A 142 -10.35 5.38 6.43
CA ARG A 142 -10.65 6.73 6.95
C ARG A 142 -10.10 6.92 8.37
N LYS A 143 -10.33 5.94 9.26
CA LYS A 143 -9.84 5.97 10.63
C LYS A 143 -8.30 5.98 10.70
N SER A 144 -7.64 5.20 9.86
CA SER A 144 -6.18 5.08 9.84
C SER A 144 -5.52 6.35 9.31
N ILE A 145 -6.06 6.97 8.25
CA ILE A 145 -5.60 8.28 7.76
C ILE A 145 -5.75 9.35 8.85
N ALA A 146 -6.90 9.38 9.54
CA ALA A 146 -7.10 10.34 10.63
C ALA A 146 -6.10 10.14 11.79
N ARG A 147 -5.74 8.89 12.09
CA ARG A 147 -4.71 8.57 13.09
C ARG A 147 -3.32 9.00 12.63
N ALA A 148 -2.93 8.65 11.40
CA ALA A 148 -1.64 9.01 10.82
C ALA A 148 -1.42 10.53 10.82
N ARG A 149 -2.45 11.31 10.46
CA ARG A 149 -2.40 12.78 10.50
C ARG A 149 -2.19 13.36 11.91
N ARG A 150 -2.70 12.70 12.95
CA ARG A 150 -2.47 13.11 14.35
C ARG A 150 -1.10 12.71 14.87
N ALA A 151 -0.52 11.64 14.33
CA ALA A 151 0.79 11.13 14.74
C ALA A 151 1.95 11.81 13.98
N ALA A 152 1.71 12.34 12.78
CA ALA A 152 2.70 13.13 12.06
C ALA A 152 3.02 14.41 12.85
N PRO A 153 4.29 14.72 13.14
CA PRO A 153 4.63 16.02 13.70
C PRO A 153 4.13 17.11 12.75
N ALA A 154 3.50 18.15 13.30
CA ALA A 154 3.02 19.29 12.52
C ALA A 154 4.18 19.79 11.64
N ILE A 155 3.94 19.85 10.33
CA ILE A 155 4.90 20.42 9.37
C ILE A 155 5.15 21.86 9.81
N GLY A 156 6.25 22.09 10.53
CA GLY A 156 6.53 23.37 11.17
C GLY A 156 7.64 23.38 12.23
N SER A 157 7.91 22.28 12.94
CA SER A 157 9.07 22.25 13.85
C SER A 157 10.34 21.83 13.10
N ARG A 158 11.10 22.83 12.63
CA ARG A 158 12.53 22.62 12.32
C ARG A 158 13.22 22.21 13.62
N GLY A 159 13.33 20.90 13.85
CA GLY A 159 14.18 20.33 14.88
C GLY A 159 15.63 20.65 14.53
N GLY A 160 16.19 21.64 15.21
CA GLY A 160 17.62 21.92 15.17
C GLY A 160 18.40 20.66 15.57
N MET A 161 19.35 20.29 14.74
CA MET A 161 20.33 19.24 15.02
C MET A 161 21.10 19.62 16.30
N PRO A 162 21.20 18.76 17.33
CA PRO A 162 22.14 19.01 18.40
C PRO A 162 23.55 18.94 17.81
N ARG A 163 24.29 20.05 17.91
CA ARG A 163 25.73 20.03 17.68
C ARG A 163 26.37 19.19 18.79
N ALA A 164 27.33 18.37 18.38
CA ALA A 164 28.16 17.54 19.25
C ALA A 164 28.93 18.37 20.28
#